data_AF-A0A2V5TGJ8-F1
#
_entry.id   AF-A0A2V5TGJ8-F1
#
_cell.length_a   1.000
_cell.length_b   1.000
_cell.length_c   1.000
_cell.angle_alpha   90.00
_cell.angle_beta   90.00
_cell.angle_gamma   90.00
#
_symmetry.space_group_name_H-M   'P 1'
#
loop_
_entity.id
_entity.type
_entity.pdbx_description
1 polymer ?
#
loop_
_entity_poly.entity_id
_entity_poly.type
_entity_poly.pdbx_seq_one_letter_code
_entity_poly.pdbx_strand_id
1 'polypeptide(L)'
;FLARSYIGIGCEAIHYGQAELMNGNDPKLDHWAEVLAQARRYAAKHARRHFILCDAHVPHGGLVRDGKLLLDFHSFPLRIEEIPHKPKQAQLRVGYTDAIYGRSRGGITPSGWSCEHLPYLVEFDNYGHSRHPGEAGQGRFWVWGWDEITWFSQQPENARNDWLRYAWSWVREHDPDGYVEMPGMRVISGAADGKRWYDVNQPSAATPNGFGQEQTIRAFWAADEIPKR
;
A
#
# COMPACT_ATOMS: atom_id res chain seq x y z
N PHE A 1 -13.80 -15.61 -12.57
CA PHE A 1 -15.08 -14.92 -12.37
C PHE A 1 -14.86 -13.49 -11.88
N LEU A 2 -14.35 -13.28 -10.65
CA LEU A 2 -14.22 -11.96 -10.01
C LEU A 2 -13.54 -10.90 -10.89
N ALA A 3 -12.34 -11.18 -11.43
CA ALA A 3 -11.65 -10.22 -12.30
C ALA A 3 -12.51 -9.78 -13.50
N ARG A 4 -13.26 -10.71 -14.12
CA ARG A 4 -14.17 -10.37 -15.23
C ARG A 4 -15.29 -9.42 -14.78
N SER A 5 -15.85 -9.65 -13.59
CA SER A 5 -16.92 -8.81 -13.03
C SER A 5 -16.44 -7.38 -12.80
N TYR A 6 -15.26 -7.20 -12.19
CA TYR A 6 -14.67 -5.88 -11.97
C TYR A 6 -14.29 -5.18 -13.27
N ILE A 7 -13.66 -5.90 -14.22
CA ILE A 7 -13.34 -5.35 -15.55
C ILE A 7 -14.62 -4.91 -16.27
N GLY A 8 -15.69 -5.71 -16.20
CA GLY A 8 -16.97 -5.43 -16.86
C GLY A 8 -17.66 -4.15 -16.37
N ILE A 9 -17.46 -3.77 -15.10
CA ILE A 9 -17.97 -2.50 -14.56
C ILE A 9 -17.02 -1.32 -14.78
N GLY A 10 -15.84 -1.56 -15.36
CA GLY A 10 -14.86 -0.54 -15.74
C GLY A 10 -13.67 -0.38 -14.80
N CYS A 11 -13.42 -1.32 -13.88
CA CYS A 11 -12.20 -1.34 -13.08
C CYS A 11 -11.02 -1.80 -13.94
N GLU A 12 -9.94 -1.02 -13.96
CA GLU A 12 -8.73 -1.30 -14.75
C GLU A 12 -7.46 -1.45 -13.89
N ALA A 13 -7.63 -1.50 -12.57
CA ALA A 13 -6.61 -1.88 -11.61
C ALA A 13 -7.20 -2.94 -10.68
N ILE A 14 -6.48 -4.04 -10.46
CA ILE A 14 -6.93 -5.17 -9.63
C ILE A 14 -5.82 -5.55 -8.66
N HIS A 15 -6.10 -5.33 -7.38
CA HIS A 15 -5.27 -5.80 -6.28
C HIS A 15 -5.61 -7.26 -5.96
N TYR A 16 -4.62 -8.14 -5.94
CA TYR A 16 -4.78 -9.58 -5.71
C TYR A 16 -4.55 -10.01 -4.25
N GLY A 17 -4.53 -9.05 -3.31
CA GLY A 17 -4.42 -9.33 -1.88
C GLY A 17 -3.04 -9.88 -1.51
N GLN A 18 -3.02 -10.82 -0.57
CA GLN A 18 -1.79 -11.44 -0.05
C GLN A 18 -1.30 -12.59 -0.94
N ALA A 19 -0.98 -12.29 -2.19
CA ALA A 19 -0.75 -13.29 -3.24
C ALA A 19 0.34 -14.31 -2.87
N GLU A 20 1.45 -13.88 -2.26
CA GLU A 20 2.50 -14.82 -1.86
C GLU A 20 2.11 -15.70 -0.66
N LEU A 21 1.30 -15.18 0.29
CA LEU A 21 0.81 -15.99 1.41
C LEU A 21 -0.17 -17.06 0.94
N MET A 22 -0.88 -16.79 -0.16
CA MET A 22 -1.79 -17.73 -0.81
C MET A 22 -1.06 -18.72 -1.74
N ASN A 23 0.27 -18.59 -1.92
CA ASN A 23 1.04 -19.32 -2.93
C ASN A 23 1.61 -20.69 -2.47
N GLY A 24 1.24 -21.19 -1.29
CA GLY A 24 1.88 -22.37 -0.70
C GLY A 24 1.90 -23.64 -1.57
N ASN A 25 0.91 -23.81 -2.46
CA ASN A 25 0.78 -24.98 -3.35
C ASN A 25 1.18 -24.70 -4.81
N ASP A 26 1.73 -23.53 -5.13
CA ASP A 26 2.16 -23.15 -6.48
C ASP A 26 3.61 -22.64 -6.49
N PRO A 27 4.59 -23.51 -6.15
CA PRO A 27 5.99 -23.11 -5.97
C PRO A 27 6.66 -22.63 -7.28
N LYS A 28 6.07 -22.96 -8.43
CA LYS A 28 6.55 -22.54 -9.77
C LYS A 28 5.77 -21.36 -10.35
N LEU A 29 4.76 -20.86 -9.62
CA LEU A 29 3.87 -19.78 -10.04
C LEU A 29 3.09 -20.08 -11.33
N ASP A 30 2.85 -21.36 -11.63
CA ASP A 30 2.15 -21.77 -12.84
C ASP A 30 0.68 -21.36 -12.79
N HIS A 31 0.05 -21.49 -11.62
CA HIS A 31 -1.36 -21.12 -11.42
C HIS A 31 -1.55 -19.60 -11.30
N TRP A 32 -0.66 -18.90 -10.61
CA TRP A 32 -0.68 -17.43 -10.62
C TRP A 32 -0.49 -16.85 -12.01
N ALA A 33 0.48 -17.36 -12.77
CA ALA A 33 0.70 -16.95 -14.14
C ALA A 33 -0.55 -17.18 -15.00
N GLU A 34 -1.22 -18.33 -14.84
CA GLU A 34 -2.45 -18.62 -15.56
C GLU A 34 -3.59 -17.65 -15.18
N VAL A 35 -3.84 -17.43 -13.88
CA VAL A 35 -4.92 -16.55 -13.40
C VAL A 35 -4.74 -15.12 -13.90
N LEU A 36 -3.53 -14.58 -13.80
CA LEU A 36 -3.22 -13.23 -14.28
C LEU A 36 -3.31 -13.16 -15.82
N ALA A 37 -2.84 -14.18 -16.53
CA ALA A 37 -2.98 -14.24 -17.98
C ALA A 37 -4.45 -14.33 -18.43
N GLN A 38 -5.30 -15.08 -17.73
CA GLN A 38 -6.74 -15.12 -17.99
C GLN A 38 -7.39 -13.75 -17.80
N ALA A 39 -7.05 -13.04 -16.72
CA ALA A 39 -7.56 -11.69 -16.47
C ALA A 39 -7.12 -10.70 -17.56
N ARG A 40 -5.84 -10.71 -17.94
CA ARG A 40 -5.29 -9.85 -19.02
C ARG A 40 -5.90 -10.16 -20.39
N ARG A 41 -6.10 -11.45 -20.74
CA ARG A 41 -6.78 -11.84 -21.98
C ARG A 41 -8.22 -11.33 -22.05
N TYR A 42 -8.91 -11.32 -20.91
CA TYR A 42 -10.25 -10.75 -20.83
C TYR A 42 -10.20 -9.22 -20.95
N ALA A 43 -9.31 -8.56 -20.20
CA ALA A 43 -9.11 -7.11 -20.26
C ALA A 43 -8.80 -6.61 -21.68
N ALA A 44 -7.94 -7.31 -22.43
CA ALA A 44 -7.60 -6.97 -23.80
C ALA A 44 -8.83 -6.83 -24.73
N LYS A 45 -9.94 -7.49 -24.40
CA LYS A 45 -11.19 -7.43 -25.18
C LYS A 45 -12.28 -6.55 -24.54
N HIS A 46 -12.26 -6.39 -23.22
CA HIS A 46 -13.41 -5.88 -22.47
C HIS A 46 -13.10 -4.68 -21.56
N ALA A 47 -11.85 -4.46 -21.17
CA ALA A 47 -11.45 -3.25 -20.46
C ALA A 47 -11.52 -2.05 -21.43
N ARG A 48 -11.85 -0.87 -20.93
CA ARG A 48 -12.03 0.35 -21.74
C ARG A 48 -10.73 0.76 -22.46
N ARG A 49 -9.59 0.51 -21.81
CA ARG A 49 -8.23 0.75 -22.31
C ARG A 49 -7.56 -0.53 -22.80
N HIS A 50 -8.29 -1.64 -22.88
CA HIS A 50 -7.76 -2.95 -23.27
C HIS A 50 -6.57 -3.42 -22.40
N PHE A 51 -6.50 -2.91 -21.17
CA PHE A 51 -5.37 -3.09 -20.27
C PHE A 51 -5.87 -3.12 -18.82
N ILE A 52 -5.15 -3.85 -17.97
CA ILE A 52 -5.33 -3.82 -16.51
C ILE A 52 -3.96 -3.71 -15.84
N LEU A 53 -3.90 -2.96 -14.75
CA LEU A 53 -2.82 -3.01 -13.78
C LEU A 53 -3.13 -4.07 -12.73
N CYS A 54 -2.15 -4.90 -12.41
CA CYS A 54 -2.26 -5.91 -11.36
C CYS A 54 -1.15 -5.71 -10.32
N ASP A 55 -1.52 -5.66 -9.06
CA ASP A 55 -0.60 -5.58 -7.93
C ASP A 55 -1.05 -6.55 -6.80
N ALA A 56 -0.19 -6.74 -5.81
CA ALA A 56 -0.48 -7.58 -4.66
C ALA A 56 0.50 -7.28 -3.50
N HIS A 57 0.14 -7.72 -2.29
CA HIS A 57 1.08 -7.79 -1.17
C HIS A 57 2.09 -8.92 -1.40
N VAL A 58 3.38 -8.59 -1.35
CA VAL A 58 4.51 -9.47 -1.73
C VAL A 58 5.64 -9.46 -0.69
N PRO A 59 5.48 -10.11 0.48
CA PRO A 59 6.47 -10.08 1.57
C PRO A 59 7.88 -10.57 1.20
N HIS A 60 8.06 -11.32 0.10
CA HIS A 60 9.35 -11.80 -0.41
C HIS A 60 9.78 -11.09 -1.71
N GLY A 61 9.15 -9.96 -2.06
CA GLY A 61 9.62 -9.09 -3.13
C GLY A 61 9.05 -9.37 -4.51
N GLY A 62 8.09 -10.29 -4.66
CA GLY A 62 7.29 -10.39 -5.88
C GLY A 62 7.23 -11.76 -6.53
N LEU A 63 6.17 -11.93 -7.32
CA LEU A 63 5.92 -13.10 -8.15
C LEU A 63 6.75 -13.02 -9.45
N VAL A 64 7.90 -13.70 -9.47
CA VAL A 64 8.82 -13.76 -10.61
C VAL A 64 8.97 -15.19 -11.12
N ARG A 65 8.71 -15.40 -12.41
CA ARG A 65 8.77 -16.69 -13.09
C ARG A 65 9.62 -16.57 -14.35
N ASP A 66 10.69 -17.35 -14.46
CA ASP A 66 11.60 -17.35 -15.62
C ASP A 66 12.10 -15.95 -16.02
N GLY A 67 12.44 -15.11 -15.03
CA GLY A 67 12.89 -13.72 -15.25
C GLY A 67 11.77 -12.73 -15.62
N LYS A 68 10.51 -13.17 -15.61
CA LYS A 68 9.34 -12.33 -15.90
C LYS A 68 8.55 -12.05 -14.62
N LEU A 69 8.18 -10.79 -14.44
CA LEU A 69 7.31 -10.33 -13.37
C LEU A 69 5.86 -10.64 -13.76
N LEU A 70 5.07 -11.14 -12.81
CA LEU A 70 3.64 -11.40 -13.07
C LEU A 70 2.75 -10.18 -12.76
N LEU A 71 3.24 -9.28 -11.90
CA LEU A 71 2.56 -8.05 -11.47
C LEU A 71 3.14 -6.82 -12.21
N ASP A 72 2.34 -5.75 -12.31
CA ASP A 72 2.74 -4.49 -12.95
C ASP A 72 3.43 -3.53 -11.96
N PHE A 73 3.08 -3.62 -10.68
CA PHE A 73 3.70 -2.95 -9.55
C PHE A 73 3.33 -3.72 -8.26
N HIS A 74 3.82 -3.28 -7.10
CA HIS A 74 3.38 -3.82 -5.80
C HIS A 74 2.65 -2.76 -4.99
N SER A 75 1.64 -3.16 -4.20
CA SER A 75 1.20 -2.37 -3.05
C SER A 75 1.55 -3.14 -1.79
N PHE A 76 2.02 -2.46 -0.77
CA PHE A 76 2.44 -3.10 0.47
C PHE A 76 2.20 -2.19 1.68
N PRO A 77 2.01 -2.73 2.89
CA PRO A 77 1.91 -1.89 4.09
C PRO A 77 3.22 -1.12 4.35
N LEU A 78 3.14 0.04 5.02
CA LEU A 78 4.31 0.85 5.39
C LEU A 78 5.29 0.10 6.29
N ARG A 79 4.80 -0.85 7.09
CA ARG A 79 5.53 -1.55 8.15
C ARG A 79 6.16 -0.55 9.12
N ILE A 80 5.29 0.10 9.87
CA ILE A 80 5.66 1.12 10.83
C ILE A 80 6.28 0.50 12.10
N GLU A 81 7.51 0.90 12.45
CA GLU A 81 8.22 0.48 13.67
C GLU A 81 7.94 1.44 14.83
N GLU A 82 7.54 0.91 15.98
CA GLU A 82 7.35 1.71 17.19
C GLU A 82 8.66 2.29 17.72
N ILE A 83 8.61 3.44 18.40
CA ILE A 83 9.71 3.96 19.21
C ILE A 83 9.31 3.84 20.69
N PRO A 84 9.62 2.71 21.39
CA PRO A 84 8.96 2.37 22.66
C PRO A 84 9.12 3.41 23.78
N HIS A 85 10.19 4.19 23.76
CA HIS A 85 10.47 5.23 24.77
C HIS A 85 9.84 6.59 24.44
N LYS A 86 9.11 6.71 23.32
CA LYS A 86 8.40 7.93 22.90
C LYS A 86 6.94 7.57 22.58
N PRO A 87 6.00 7.75 23.54
CA PRO A 87 4.61 7.33 23.39
C PRO A 87 4.00 7.73 22.05
N LYS A 88 3.39 6.74 21.37
CA LYS A 88 2.74 6.86 20.06
C LYS A 88 3.64 7.29 18.88
N GLN A 89 4.94 7.53 19.10
CA GLN A 89 5.88 7.82 18.01
C GLN A 89 6.38 6.53 17.37
N ALA A 90 6.72 6.64 16.10
CA ALA A 90 7.11 5.53 15.28
C ALA A 90 8.12 5.99 14.22
N GLN A 91 8.67 5.06 13.45
CA GLN A 91 9.59 5.33 12.34
C GLN A 91 9.43 4.29 11.24
N LEU A 92 9.85 4.64 10.03
CA LEU A 92 10.08 3.67 8.95
C LEU A 92 11.53 3.21 9.02
N ARG A 93 11.76 1.92 8.72
CA ARG A 93 13.11 1.35 8.73
C ARG A 93 13.26 0.23 7.71
N VAL A 94 14.33 0.31 6.92
CA VAL A 94 14.75 -0.77 6.01
C VAL A 94 15.00 -2.04 6.83
N GLY A 95 14.45 -3.17 6.37
CA GLY A 95 14.58 -4.45 7.04
C GLY A 95 13.80 -4.58 8.35
N TYR A 96 12.90 -3.64 8.69
CA TYR A 96 11.92 -3.89 9.74
C TYR A 96 10.88 -4.88 9.23
N THR A 97 10.81 -6.05 9.88
CA THR A 97 9.84 -7.10 9.56
C THR A 97 9.94 -7.62 8.13
N ASP A 98 8.91 -7.42 7.30
CA ASP A 98 8.80 -7.76 5.88
C ASP A 98 8.62 -6.50 5.04
N ALA A 99 8.99 -5.31 5.55
CA ALA A 99 8.94 -4.07 4.78
C ALA A 99 9.60 -4.25 3.41
N ILE A 100 8.98 -3.70 2.37
CA ILE A 100 9.39 -3.93 0.97
C ILE A 100 10.61 -3.10 0.54
N TYR A 101 11.00 -2.10 1.33
CA TYR A 101 12.12 -1.18 1.04
C TYR A 101 13.41 -1.91 0.65
N GLY A 102 13.88 -1.71 -0.58
CA GLY A 102 15.07 -2.34 -1.16
C GLY A 102 14.93 -3.84 -1.46
N ARG A 103 13.71 -4.38 -1.45
CA ARG A 103 13.45 -5.83 -1.57
C ARG A 103 12.55 -6.21 -2.76
N SER A 104 12.04 -5.24 -3.51
CA SER A 104 11.27 -5.50 -4.73
C SER A 104 12.14 -6.17 -5.79
N ARG A 105 11.69 -7.29 -6.37
CA ARG A 105 12.46 -8.03 -7.38
C ARG A 105 12.24 -7.42 -8.76
N GLY A 106 13.30 -7.39 -9.55
CA GLY A 106 13.26 -7.02 -10.97
C GLY A 106 12.98 -8.18 -11.92
N GLY A 107 12.88 -7.82 -13.20
CA GLY A 107 12.63 -8.73 -14.31
C GLY A 107 12.01 -8.01 -15.50
N ILE A 108 11.43 -8.78 -16.40
CA ILE A 108 10.64 -8.26 -17.52
C ILE A 108 9.20 -8.11 -17.06
N THR A 109 8.65 -6.89 -17.11
CA THR A 109 7.27 -6.60 -16.71
C THR A 109 6.25 -7.23 -17.66
N PRO A 110 4.98 -7.35 -17.25
CA PRO A 110 3.92 -7.81 -18.13
C PRO A 110 3.76 -6.98 -19.42
N SER A 111 4.16 -5.70 -19.39
CA SER A 111 4.16 -4.80 -20.54
C SER A 111 5.46 -4.83 -21.36
N GLY A 112 6.47 -5.61 -20.95
CA GLY A 112 7.63 -5.97 -21.77
C GLY A 112 8.89 -5.15 -21.55
N TRP A 113 8.90 -4.18 -20.64
CA TRP A 113 10.11 -3.44 -20.26
C TRP A 113 10.83 -4.16 -19.11
N SER A 114 12.15 -3.99 -19.03
CA SER A 114 12.96 -4.58 -17.96
C SER A 114 13.21 -3.59 -16.82
N CYS A 115 13.24 -4.07 -15.59
CA CYS A 115 13.65 -3.30 -14.42
C CYS A 115 14.52 -4.12 -13.48
N GLU A 116 15.37 -3.44 -12.71
CA GLU A 116 16.15 -4.05 -11.63
C GLU A 116 15.29 -4.28 -10.37
N HIS A 117 14.35 -3.36 -10.12
CA HIS A 117 13.36 -3.43 -9.06
C HIS A 117 12.01 -3.01 -9.64
N LEU A 118 10.93 -3.74 -9.34
CA LEU A 118 9.60 -3.34 -9.78
C LEU A 118 9.08 -2.21 -8.88
N PRO A 119 8.55 -1.10 -9.42
CA PRO A 119 8.00 -0.02 -8.61
C PRO A 119 6.90 -0.50 -7.65
N TYR A 120 6.78 0.19 -6.53
CA TYR A 120 5.77 -0.16 -5.54
C TYR A 120 5.21 1.05 -4.80
N LEU A 121 4.02 0.84 -4.26
CA LEU A 121 3.33 1.72 -3.33
C LEU A 121 3.44 1.14 -1.93
N VAL A 122 3.67 2.01 -0.94
CA VAL A 122 3.49 1.69 0.47
C VAL A 122 2.31 2.45 1.05
N GLU A 123 1.33 1.71 1.56
CA GLU A 123 0.05 2.24 2.00
C GLU A 123 -0.09 2.23 3.52
N PHE A 124 -0.95 3.11 4.05
CA PHE A 124 -1.44 3.00 5.41
C PHE A 124 -2.45 1.85 5.48
N ASP A 125 -1.97 0.67 5.81
CA ASP A 125 -2.76 -0.56 5.77
C ASP A 125 -3.76 -0.67 6.93
N ASN A 126 -4.82 -1.44 6.72
CA ASN A 126 -5.83 -1.74 7.74
C ASN A 126 -5.97 -3.26 7.93
N TYR A 127 -5.94 -3.69 9.18
CA TYR A 127 -6.04 -5.10 9.54
C TYR A 127 -6.89 -5.32 10.80
N GLY A 128 -6.77 -4.42 11.77
CA GLY A 128 -7.35 -4.61 13.10
C GLY A 128 -6.59 -3.85 14.18
N HIS A 129 -6.89 -4.17 15.43
CA HIS A 129 -6.16 -3.71 16.59
C HIS A 129 -5.88 -4.89 17.52
N SER A 130 -4.87 -4.73 18.36
CA SER A 130 -4.57 -5.65 19.45
C SER A 130 -5.61 -5.55 20.57
N ARG A 131 -5.47 -6.37 21.61
CA ARG A 131 -6.26 -6.25 22.83
C ARG A 131 -5.90 -5.03 23.69
N HIS A 132 -4.77 -4.39 23.41
CA HIS A 132 -4.23 -3.27 24.18
C HIS A 132 -3.86 -2.07 23.28
N PRO A 133 -4.84 -1.41 22.64
CA PRO A 133 -4.55 -0.26 21.79
C PRO A 133 -3.97 0.91 22.60
N GLY A 134 -2.91 1.53 22.09
CA GLY A 134 -2.15 2.59 22.76
C GLY A 134 -0.92 2.10 23.54
N GLU A 135 -0.73 0.78 23.66
CA GLU A 135 0.45 0.18 24.28
C GLU A 135 1.44 -0.29 23.20
N ALA A 136 2.75 -0.16 23.47
CA ALA A 136 3.80 -0.68 22.60
C ALA A 136 3.93 -2.22 22.71
N GLY A 137 4.63 -2.83 21.77
CA GLY A 137 5.03 -4.24 21.82
C GLY A 137 3.89 -5.23 21.64
N GLN A 138 2.78 -4.79 21.02
CA GLN A 138 1.58 -5.62 20.90
C GLN A 138 1.65 -6.65 19.76
N GLY A 139 2.63 -6.55 18.88
CA GLY A 139 2.86 -7.52 17.83
C GLY A 139 3.57 -6.91 16.64
N ARG A 140 3.94 -7.76 15.69
CA ARG A 140 4.72 -7.38 14.50
C ARG A 140 4.03 -6.35 13.60
N PHE A 141 2.71 -6.38 13.53
CA PHE A 141 1.90 -5.59 12.59
C PHE A 141 0.92 -4.63 13.29
N TRP A 142 1.08 -4.41 14.59
CA TRP A 142 0.23 -3.49 15.36
C TRP A 142 1.08 -2.40 15.99
N VAL A 143 1.26 -1.30 15.27
CA VAL A 143 1.97 -0.12 15.75
C VAL A 143 1.17 0.55 16.87
N TRP A 144 1.74 0.55 18.08
CA TRP A 144 1.09 0.95 19.32
C TRP A 144 -0.24 0.23 19.54
N GLY A 145 -0.32 -1.04 19.17
CA GLY A 145 -1.52 -1.84 19.34
C GLY A 145 -2.63 -1.58 18.34
N TRP A 146 -2.42 -0.76 17.30
CA TRP A 146 -3.34 -0.51 16.19
C TRP A 146 -2.74 -0.91 14.84
N ASP A 147 -3.56 -1.14 13.82
CA ASP A 147 -3.09 -1.08 12.43
C ASP A 147 -2.65 0.34 12.03
N GLU A 148 -1.99 0.46 10.88
CA GLU A 148 -1.25 1.66 10.48
C GLU A 148 -2.18 2.87 10.28
N ILE A 149 -3.30 2.68 9.59
CA ILE A 149 -4.25 3.77 9.37
C ILE A 149 -4.99 4.16 10.66
N THR A 150 -5.31 3.20 11.53
CA THR A 150 -5.93 3.54 12.81
C THR A 150 -4.93 4.29 13.68
N TRP A 151 -3.70 3.80 13.85
CA TRP A 151 -2.66 4.52 14.58
C TRP A 151 -2.47 5.94 14.06
N PHE A 152 -2.43 6.11 12.73
CA PHE A 152 -2.32 7.42 12.08
C PHE A 152 -3.51 8.33 12.45
N SER A 153 -4.74 7.81 12.40
CA SER A 153 -5.95 8.54 12.80
C SER A 153 -5.92 9.01 14.26
N GLN A 154 -5.22 8.29 15.14
CA GLN A 154 -5.12 8.60 16.57
C GLN A 154 -4.05 9.66 16.91
N GLN A 155 -3.26 10.09 15.92
CA GLN A 155 -2.32 11.20 16.09
C GLN A 155 -3.03 12.55 16.00
N PRO A 156 -2.57 13.60 16.68
CA PRO A 156 -3.02 14.97 16.42
C PRO A 156 -2.79 15.37 14.94
N GLU A 157 -3.57 16.33 14.43
CA GLU A 157 -3.52 16.72 13.01
C GLU A 157 -2.13 17.18 12.54
N ASN A 158 -1.44 18.00 13.34
CA ASN A 158 -0.08 18.43 13.04
C ASN A 158 0.88 17.23 12.95
N ALA A 159 0.77 16.28 13.89
CA ALA A 159 1.56 15.05 13.86
C ALA A 159 1.23 14.15 12.65
N ARG A 160 -0.04 14.10 12.22
CA ARG A 160 -0.42 13.43 10.96
C ARG A 160 0.22 14.09 9.75
N ASN A 161 0.19 15.41 9.69
CA ASN A 161 0.80 16.17 8.59
C ASN A 161 2.33 16.01 8.55
N ASP A 162 2.99 16.02 9.71
CA ASP A 162 4.43 15.82 9.83
C ASP A 162 4.82 14.38 9.49
N TRP A 163 4.04 13.40 9.93
CA TRP A 163 4.23 12.00 9.55
C TRP A 163 4.10 11.80 8.04
N LEU A 164 3.10 12.41 7.39
CA LEU A 164 2.94 12.32 5.94
C LEU A 164 4.13 12.90 5.19
N ARG A 165 4.66 14.05 5.63
CA ARG A 165 5.89 14.64 5.05
C ARG A 165 7.08 13.73 5.23
N TYR A 166 7.21 13.19 6.45
CA TYR A 166 8.28 12.26 6.80
C TYR A 166 8.21 11.00 5.94
N ALA A 167 7.07 10.31 5.90
CA ALA A 167 6.92 9.07 5.13
C ALA A 167 7.15 9.30 3.64
N TRP A 168 6.56 10.37 3.07
CA TRP A 168 6.73 10.71 1.66
C TRP A 168 8.21 10.94 1.31
N SER A 169 8.94 11.73 2.10
CA SER A 169 10.36 12.00 1.86
C SER A 169 11.23 10.76 2.12
N TRP A 170 11.01 10.11 3.27
CA TRP A 170 11.82 8.97 3.71
C TRP A 170 11.77 7.82 2.72
N VAL A 171 10.60 7.48 2.18
CA VAL A 171 10.46 6.40 1.20
C VAL A 171 11.28 6.72 -0.07
N ARG A 172 11.16 7.95 -0.58
CA ARG A 172 11.90 8.39 -1.78
C ARG A 172 13.42 8.41 -1.56
N GLU A 173 13.86 8.77 -0.36
CA GLU A 173 15.29 8.81 0.02
C GLU A 173 15.90 7.41 0.17
N HIS A 174 15.13 6.43 0.64
CA HIS A 174 15.64 5.10 0.96
C HIS A 174 15.41 4.08 -0.17
N ASP A 175 14.45 4.33 -1.05
CA ASP A 175 14.18 3.49 -2.22
C ASP A 175 13.59 4.32 -3.38
N PRO A 176 14.34 4.53 -4.47
CA PRO A 176 13.90 5.36 -5.60
C PRO A 176 12.74 4.76 -6.40
N ASP A 177 12.44 3.46 -6.23
CA ASP A 177 11.31 2.78 -6.87
C ASP A 177 10.08 2.69 -5.94
N GLY A 178 10.20 3.19 -4.70
CA GLY A 178 9.12 3.27 -3.72
C GLY A 178 8.36 4.59 -3.73
N TYR A 179 7.06 4.52 -3.43
CA TYR A 179 6.15 5.66 -3.36
C TYR A 179 5.14 5.48 -2.22
N VAL A 180 4.73 6.56 -1.56
CA VAL A 180 3.68 6.50 -0.53
C VAL A 180 2.29 6.59 -1.16
N GLU A 181 1.41 5.68 -0.78
CA GLU A 181 -0.02 5.71 -1.08
C GLU A 181 -0.80 6.13 0.17
N MET A 182 -1.31 7.37 0.17
CA MET A 182 -2.23 7.82 1.20
C MET A 182 -3.67 7.50 0.79
N PRO A 183 -4.40 6.64 1.52
CA PRO A 183 -5.79 6.36 1.19
C PRO A 183 -6.65 7.62 1.37
N GLY A 184 -7.48 7.92 0.38
CA GLY A 184 -8.46 9.02 0.48
C GLY A 184 -9.54 8.74 1.53
N MET A 185 -9.93 7.48 1.66
CA MET A 185 -10.76 6.97 2.74
C MET A 185 -10.36 5.54 3.08
N ARG A 186 -10.43 5.16 4.36
CA ARG A 186 -10.17 3.78 4.77
C ARG A 186 -10.84 3.44 6.10
N VAL A 187 -11.19 2.18 6.28
CA VAL A 187 -11.75 1.69 7.55
C VAL A 187 -10.68 1.76 8.63
N ILE A 188 -11.06 2.26 9.80
CA ILE A 188 -10.24 2.24 11.02
C ILE A 188 -10.92 1.37 12.08
N SER A 189 -10.14 0.76 12.95
CA SER A 189 -10.64 -0.20 13.94
C SER A 189 -10.01 0.02 15.32
N GLY A 190 -10.84 0.19 16.35
CA GLY A 190 -10.35 0.43 17.71
C GLY A 190 -9.86 1.87 17.94
N ALA A 191 -10.37 2.83 17.15
CA ALA A 191 -10.15 4.25 17.38
C ALA A 191 -10.74 4.70 18.72
N ALA A 192 -9.98 5.46 19.51
CA ALA A 192 -10.38 5.89 20.85
C ALA A 192 -11.58 6.86 20.84
N ASP A 193 -11.78 7.58 19.73
CA ASP A 193 -12.90 8.49 19.49
C ASP A 193 -14.15 7.78 18.93
N GLY A 194 -14.11 6.45 18.76
CA GLY A 194 -15.22 5.65 18.25
C GLY A 194 -15.49 5.77 16.75
N LYS A 195 -14.66 6.52 16.00
CA LYS A 195 -14.78 6.59 14.54
C LYS A 195 -14.47 5.24 13.90
N ARG A 196 -15.10 4.99 12.74
CA ARG A 196 -14.97 3.73 11.97
C ARG A 196 -14.35 3.93 10.59
N TRP A 197 -14.25 5.19 10.16
CA TRP A 197 -13.68 5.58 8.89
C TRP A 197 -12.69 6.72 9.12
N TYR A 198 -11.56 6.62 8.44
CA TYR A 198 -10.67 7.73 8.19
C TYR A 198 -11.06 8.32 6.83
N ASP A 199 -11.32 9.63 6.80
CA ASP A 199 -11.57 10.42 5.61
C ASP A 199 -10.53 11.52 5.53
N VAL A 200 -9.81 11.60 4.40
CA VAL A 200 -8.73 12.57 4.23
C VAL A 200 -9.22 14.02 4.18
N ASN A 201 -10.51 14.22 3.88
CA ASN A 201 -11.09 15.51 3.60
C ASN A 201 -10.98 16.48 4.78
N GLN A 202 -10.91 17.78 4.47
CA GLN A 202 -11.09 18.79 5.50
C GLN A 202 -12.48 18.69 6.13
N PRO A 203 -12.61 18.87 7.47
CA PRO A 203 -13.90 18.98 8.12
C PRO A 203 -14.77 20.03 7.44
N SER A 204 -15.94 19.61 6.98
CA SER A 204 -16.91 20.47 6.30
C SER A 204 -18.34 19.95 6.52
N ALA A 205 -19.34 20.68 6.03
CA ALA A 205 -20.72 20.19 6.09
C ALA A 205 -20.92 18.85 5.32
N ALA A 206 -20.15 18.61 4.26
CA ALA A 206 -20.19 17.37 3.47
C ALA A 206 -19.37 16.24 4.12
N THR A 207 -18.31 16.59 4.85
CA THR A 207 -17.47 15.61 5.58
C THR A 207 -17.23 16.08 7.02
N PRO A 208 -18.24 16.02 7.91
CA PRO A 208 -18.11 16.56 9.27
C PRO A 208 -17.02 15.89 10.10
N ASN A 209 -16.69 14.64 9.77
CA ASN A 209 -15.72 13.81 10.49
C ASN A 209 -14.33 13.74 9.84
N GLY A 210 -14.08 14.55 8.81
CA GLY A 210 -12.82 14.59 8.07
C GLY A 210 -11.60 14.78 8.97
N PHE A 211 -10.45 14.24 8.55
CA PHE A 211 -9.19 14.32 9.31
C PHE A 211 -8.26 15.44 8.83
N GLY A 212 -8.52 16.05 7.66
CA GLY A 212 -7.89 17.32 7.26
C GLY A 212 -6.52 17.22 6.58
N GLN A 213 -6.19 16.10 5.93
CA GLN A 213 -4.90 15.91 5.26
C GLN A 213 -4.87 16.33 3.78
N GLU A 214 -6.01 16.77 3.20
CA GLU A 214 -6.09 17.23 1.80
C GLU A 214 -5.06 18.29 1.42
N GLN A 215 -4.88 19.33 2.25
CA GLN A 215 -3.97 20.43 1.93
C GLN A 215 -2.51 19.98 1.96
N THR A 216 -2.16 19.10 2.92
CA THR A 216 -0.83 18.49 3.00
C THR A 216 -0.54 17.64 1.76
N ILE A 217 -1.49 16.81 1.34
CA ILE A 217 -1.37 16.00 0.13
C ILE A 217 -1.25 16.88 -1.11
N ARG A 218 -2.09 17.91 -1.23
CA ARG A 218 -2.02 18.88 -2.33
C ARG A 218 -0.64 19.54 -2.41
N ALA A 219 -0.02 19.85 -1.29
CA ALA A 219 1.31 20.43 -1.25
C ALA A 219 2.37 19.46 -1.80
N PHE A 220 2.25 18.15 -1.54
CA PHE A 220 3.16 17.15 -2.14
C PHE A 220 3.02 17.10 -3.65
N TRP A 221 1.80 16.97 -4.17
CA TRP A 221 1.56 16.96 -5.62
C TRP A 221 2.02 18.24 -6.33
N ALA A 222 1.94 19.38 -5.64
CA ALA A 222 2.42 20.66 -6.19
C ALA A 222 3.95 20.78 -6.16
N ALA A 223 4.61 20.14 -5.20
CA ALA A 223 6.06 20.15 -5.03
C ALA A 223 6.76 18.99 -5.77
N ASP A 224 6.00 17.97 -6.18
CA ASP A 224 6.51 16.81 -6.90
C ASP A 224 6.92 17.23 -8.31
N GLU A 225 8.19 17.58 -8.48
CA GLU A 225 8.78 17.77 -9.79
C GLU A 225 8.83 16.39 -10.46
N ILE A 226 7.97 16.18 -11.48
CA ILE A 226 8.05 15.00 -12.34
C ILE A 226 9.50 14.91 -12.83
N PRO A 227 10.27 13.87 -12.46
CA PRO A 227 11.60 13.71 -13.01
C PRO A 227 11.45 13.64 -14.52
N LYS A 228 12.08 14.57 -15.24
CA LYS A 228 12.17 14.48 -16.70
C LYS A 228 12.92 13.18 -17.01
N ARG A 229 12.16 12.12 -17.31
CA ARG A 229 12.68 10.88 -17.87
C ARG A 229 13.09 11.11 -19.32
#